data_AF-A0A5P1FM20-F1
#
_entry.id   AF-A0A5P1FM20-F1
#
_cell.length_a   1.000
_cell.length_b   1.000
_cell.length_c   1.000
_cell.angle_alpha   90.00
_cell.angle_beta   90.00
_cell.angle_gamma   90.00
#
_symmetry.space_group_name_H-M   'P 1'
#
loop_
_entity.id
_entity.type
_entity.pdbx_description
1 polymer ?
#
loop_
_entity_poly.entity_id
_entity_poly.type
_entity_poly.pdbx_seq_one_letter_code
_entity_poly.pdbx_strand_id
1 'polypeptide(L)'
;MVTCNPKMNSKSVELEIEEFEKMTNNATIVQKETLQKILEQNGQVEYLQASGLRGRTDPESLKACIPLVTHEDLEPYLQRIVDGDDSPILTGRLVKALSLSSGTTHRKSKLIPFNEEMLRSMMQIYRTSFAFINSIVHALRIFKHVWEELCADIREGILSKKITIPSLREAVSKFYS
;
A
#
# COMPACT_ATOMS: atom_id res chain seq x y z
N MET A 1 8.13 -9.98 -18.27
CA MET A 1 8.01 -8.57 -17.83
C MET A 1 6.77 -7.99 -18.50
N VAL A 2 5.67 -7.89 -17.77
CA VAL A 2 4.48 -7.19 -18.29
C VAL A 2 4.71 -5.71 -18.09
N THR A 3 5.11 -5.00 -19.14
CA THR A 3 5.09 -3.54 -19.16
C THR A 3 3.65 -3.08 -19.38
N CYS A 4 2.83 -3.09 -18.33
CA CYS A 4 1.63 -2.27 -18.31
C CYS A 4 2.09 -0.84 -18.05
N ASN A 5 2.31 -0.08 -19.11
CA ASN A 5 2.50 1.36 -19.01
C ASN A 5 1.22 2.06 -19.51
N PRO A 6 0.12 2.06 -18.74
CA PRO A 6 -0.95 2.98 -19.04
C PRO A 6 -0.38 4.39 -18.85
N LYS A 7 -0.42 5.22 -19.90
CA LYS A 7 -0.12 6.64 -19.75
C LYS A 7 -1.15 7.23 -18.78
N MET A 8 -0.81 7.32 -17.49
CA MET A 8 -1.62 8.07 -16.54
C MET A 8 -1.49 9.56 -16.87
N ASN A 9 -2.63 10.23 -17.04
CA ASN A 9 -2.68 11.67 -17.25
C ASN A 9 -2.50 12.41 -15.90
N SER A 10 -2.27 13.73 -15.94
CA SER A 10 -1.97 14.52 -14.73
C SER A 10 -3.07 14.44 -13.68
N LYS A 11 -4.35 14.50 -14.09
CA LYS A 11 -5.50 14.35 -13.20
C LYS A 11 -5.52 12.98 -12.50
N SER A 12 -5.13 11.92 -13.20
CA SER A 12 -5.04 10.58 -12.62
C SER A 12 -3.94 10.49 -11.57
N VAL A 13 -2.80 11.17 -11.76
CA VAL A 13 -1.70 11.19 -10.79
C VAL A 13 -2.10 11.91 -9.51
N GLU A 14 -2.79 13.04 -9.61
CA GLU A 14 -3.30 13.81 -8.47
C GLU A 14 -4.25 12.97 -7.60
N LEU A 15 -5.21 12.28 -8.22
CA LEU A 15 -6.17 11.42 -7.52
C LEU A 15 -5.49 10.26 -6.75
N GLU A 16 -4.46 9.63 -7.32
CA GLU A 16 -3.71 8.56 -6.63
C GLU A 16 -2.97 9.08 -5.39
N ILE A 17 -2.40 10.28 -5.49
CA ILE A 17 -1.69 10.91 -4.37
C ILE A 17 -2.70 11.32 -3.30
N GLU A 18 -3.83 11.92 -3.66
CA GLU A 18 -4.90 12.29 -2.72
C GLU A 18 -5.47 11.05 -1.99
N GLU A 19 -5.68 9.95 -2.70
CA GLU A 19 -6.12 8.69 -2.10
C GLU A 19 -5.09 8.17 -1.09
N PHE A 20 -3.80 8.17 -1.46
CA PHE A 20 -2.72 7.78 -0.57
C PHE A 20 -2.66 8.66 0.69
N GLU A 21 -2.68 9.98 0.53
CA GLU A 21 -2.68 10.93 1.64
C GLU A 21 -3.90 10.75 2.56
N LYS A 22 -5.09 10.50 1.99
CA LYS A 22 -6.28 10.19 2.78
C LYS A 22 -6.08 8.92 3.60
N MET A 23 -5.51 7.87 3.02
CA MET A 23 -5.27 6.61 3.72
C MET A 23 -4.23 6.76 4.84
N THR A 24 -3.12 7.45 4.58
CA THR A 24 -2.03 7.64 5.56
C THR A 24 -2.45 8.55 6.72
N ASN A 25 -3.18 9.63 6.45
CA ASN A 25 -3.70 10.53 7.48
C ASN A 25 -4.77 9.86 8.37
N ASN A 26 -5.43 8.82 7.88
CA ASN A 26 -6.45 8.07 8.61
C ASN A 26 -6.01 6.64 8.97
N ALA A 27 -4.70 6.38 9.04
CA ALA A 27 -4.14 5.03 9.17
C ALA A 27 -4.74 4.20 10.32
N THR A 28 -5.02 4.83 11.48
CA THR A 28 -5.63 4.14 12.62
C THR A 28 -7.03 3.62 12.30
N ILE A 29 -7.84 4.41 11.60
CA ILE A 29 -9.21 4.03 11.19
C ILE A 29 -9.12 2.92 10.15
N VAL A 30 -8.28 3.12 9.12
CA VAL A 30 -8.07 2.16 8.04
C VAL A 30 -7.62 0.80 8.57
N GLN A 31 -6.70 0.76 9.54
CA GLN A 31 -6.23 -0.48 10.16
C GLN A 31 -7.34 -1.18 10.96
N LYS A 32 -8.15 -0.44 11.72
CA LYS A 32 -9.28 -1.01 12.47
C LYS A 32 -10.34 -1.61 11.54
N GLU A 33 -10.74 -0.87 10.50
CA GLU A 33 -11.71 -1.34 9.50
C GLU A 33 -11.18 -2.55 8.73
N THR A 34 -9.88 -2.55 8.38
CA THR A 34 -9.23 -3.69 7.72
C THR A 34 -9.25 -4.93 8.61
N LEU A 35 -8.88 -4.79 9.89
CA LEU A 35 -8.92 -5.90 10.83
C LEU A 35 -10.34 -6.45 10.98
N GLN A 36 -11.32 -5.57 11.19
CA GLN A 36 -12.72 -5.94 11.32
C GLN A 36 -13.19 -6.75 10.09
N LYS A 37 -12.92 -6.25 8.88
CA LYS A 37 -13.26 -6.93 7.63
C LYS A 37 -12.60 -8.30 7.50
N ILE A 38 -11.32 -8.43 7.88
CA ILE A 38 -10.62 -9.72 7.88
C ILE A 38 -11.32 -10.70 8.83
N LEU A 39 -11.67 -10.27 10.04
CA LEU A 39 -12.30 -11.13 11.04
C LEU A 39 -13.73 -11.52 10.67
N GLU A 40 -14.51 -10.59 10.11
CA GLU A 40 -15.86 -10.86 9.61
C GLU A 40 -15.85 -11.91 8.48
N GLN A 41 -14.91 -11.79 7.55
CA GLN A 41 -14.80 -12.71 6.42
C GLN A 41 -14.28 -14.10 6.82
N ASN A 42 -13.51 -14.19 7.89
CA ASN A 42 -12.82 -15.42 8.28
C ASN A 42 -13.34 -16.01 9.59
N GLY A 43 -14.38 -15.45 10.21
CA GLY A 43 -14.83 -15.85 11.55
C GLY A 43 -15.24 -17.33 11.69
N GLN A 44 -15.55 -18.00 10.58
CA GLN A 44 -15.94 -19.42 10.54
C GLN A 44 -14.81 -20.37 10.13
N VAL A 45 -13.59 -19.87 9.93
CA VAL A 45 -12.47 -20.72 9.54
C VAL A 45 -11.96 -21.53 10.73
N GLU A 46 -11.47 -22.74 10.47
CA GLU A 46 -10.98 -23.69 11.48
C GLU A 46 -9.99 -23.04 12.44
N TYR A 47 -9.03 -22.27 11.92
CA TYR A 47 -8.00 -21.61 12.72
C TYR A 47 -8.56 -20.60 13.74
N LEU A 48 -9.51 -19.75 13.34
CA LEU A 48 -10.10 -18.75 14.24
C LEU A 48 -11.10 -19.37 15.23
N GLN A 49 -11.79 -20.44 14.82
CA GLN A 49 -12.66 -21.20 15.71
C GLN A 49 -11.85 -21.91 16.80
N ALA A 50 -10.73 -22.54 16.44
CA ALA A 50 -9.82 -23.17 17.39
C ALA A 50 -9.20 -22.17 18.38
N SER A 51 -8.98 -20.92 17.96
CA SER A 51 -8.42 -19.85 18.80
C SER A 51 -9.41 -19.25 19.82
N GLY A 52 -10.69 -19.67 19.82
CA GLY A 52 -11.69 -19.15 20.76
C GLY A 52 -12.13 -17.71 20.50
N LEU A 53 -11.83 -17.15 19.31
CA LEU A 53 -12.26 -15.81 18.93
C LEU A 53 -13.79 -15.71 18.83
N ARG A 54 -14.46 -16.81 18.47
CA ARG A 54 -15.93 -16.96 18.46
C ARG A 54 -16.67 -15.86 17.68
N GLY A 55 -16.11 -15.44 16.54
CA GLY A 55 -16.71 -14.42 15.68
C GLY A 55 -16.59 -12.98 16.18
N ARG A 56 -15.84 -12.72 17.26
CA ARG A 56 -15.51 -11.36 17.69
C ARG A 56 -14.57 -10.69 16.69
N THR A 57 -14.77 -9.40 16.48
CA THR A 57 -14.09 -8.62 15.42
C THR A 57 -13.28 -7.44 15.96
N ASP A 58 -13.25 -7.27 17.29
CA ASP A 58 -12.52 -6.19 17.95
C ASP A 58 -11.03 -6.51 18.17
N PRO A 59 -10.14 -5.49 18.10
CA PRO A 59 -8.71 -5.66 18.31
C PRO A 59 -8.33 -6.26 19.67
N GLU A 60 -9.08 -5.94 20.72
CA GLU A 60 -8.84 -6.40 22.08
C GLU A 60 -9.04 -7.92 22.20
N SER A 61 -10.15 -8.42 21.66
CA SER A 61 -10.44 -9.85 21.59
C SER A 61 -9.45 -10.60 20.72
N LEU A 62 -9.03 -10.03 19.59
CA LEU A 62 -7.99 -10.61 18.75
C LEU A 62 -6.68 -10.82 19.53
N LYS A 63 -6.18 -9.77 20.18
CA LYS A 63 -4.95 -9.82 20.97
C LYS A 63 -5.01 -10.80 22.13
N ALA A 64 -6.19 -10.94 22.75
CA ALA A 64 -6.38 -11.85 23.86
C ALA A 64 -6.49 -13.33 23.45
N CYS A 65 -6.97 -13.61 22.22
CA CYS A 65 -7.33 -14.97 21.81
C CYS A 65 -6.37 -15.58 20.78
N ILE A 66 -5.79 -14.76 19.91
CA ILE A 66 -4.90 -15.25 18.84
C ILE A 66 -3.44 -15.07 19.28
N PRO A 67 -2.67 -16.15 19.44
CA PRO A 67 -1.26 -16.04 19.76
C PRO A 67 -0.46 -15.51 18.57
N LEU A 68 0.69 -14.90 18.85
CA LEU A 68 1.69 -14.64 17.82
C LEU A 68 2.29 -15.97 17.38
N VAL A 69 2.15 -16.30 16.10
CA VAL A 69 2.60 -17.56 15.50
C VAL A 69 3.69 -17.34 14.46
N THR A 70 4.48 -18.38 14.22
CA THR A 70 5.46 -18.46 13.15
C THR A 70 4.88 -19.19 11.93
N HIS A 71 5.64 -19.24 10.83
CA HIS A 71 5.23 -20.03 9.67
C HIS A 71 5.16 -21.54 9.97
N GLU A 72 6.00 -22.03 10.88
CA GLU A 72 6.07 -23.47 11.22
C GLU A 72 4.77 -23.92 11.89
N ASP A 73 4.16 -23.05 12.70
CA ASP A 73 2.86 -23.30 13.35
C ASP A 73 1.71 -23.39 12.34
N LEU A 74 1.85 -22.76 11.17
CA LEU A 74 0.84 -22.73 10.11
C LEU A 74 1.02 -23.84 9.06
N GLU A 75 2.19 -24.49 9.02
CA GLU A 75 2.54 -25.51 8.03
C GLU A 75 1.51 -26.65 7.94
N PRO A 76 0.94 -27.18 9.05
CA PRO A 76 -0.05 -28.25 8.97
C PRO A 76 -1.33 -27.85 8.22
N TYR A 77 -1.75 -26.59 8.39
CA TYR A 77 -2.92 -26.04 7.70
C TYR A 77 -2.62 -25.77 6.21
N LEU A 78 -1.43 -25.24 5.93
CA LEU A 78 -0.99 -24.97 4.55
C LEU A 78 -0.84 -26.27 3.75
N GLN A 79 -0.29 -27.33 4.34
CA GLN A 79 -0.12 -28.61 3.66
C GLN A 79 -1.47 -29.23 3.27
N ARG A 80 -2.50 -29.14 4.13
CA ARG A 80 -3.86 -29.58 3.79
C ARG A 80 -4.41 -28.84 2.58
N ILE A 81 -4.21 -27.52 2.50
CA ILE A 81 -4.61 -26.71 1.34
C ILE A 81 -3.85 -27.17 0.08
N VAL A 82 -2.54 -27.42 0.18
CA VAL A 82 -1.72 -27.96 -0.93
C VAL A 82 -2.24 -29.31 -1.40
N ASP A 83 -2.65 -30.16 -0.48
CA ASP A 83 -3.16 -31.50 -0.76
C ASP A 83 -4.59 -31.50 -1.33
N GLY A 84 -5.22 -30.31 -1.44
CA GLY A 84 -6.52 -30.11 -2.07
C GLY A 84 -7.71 -30.06 -1.10
N ASP A 85 -7.48 -29.80 0.19
CA ASP A 85 -8.55 -29.55 1.16
C ASP A 85 -9.16 -28.16 0.93
N ASP A 86 -10.36 -28.13 0.34
CA ASP A 86 -11.12 -26.91 0.03
C ASP A 86 -11.96 -26.38 1.21
N SER A 87 -11.85 -26.99 2.40
CA SER A 87 -12.54 -26.50 3.60
C SER A 87 -12.00 -25.13 4.05
N PRO A 88 -12.80 -24.32 4.78
CA PRO A 88 -12.37 -23.00 5.24
C PRO A 88 -11.37 -23.13 6.41
N ILE A 89 -10.10 -23.40 6.12
CA ILE A 89 -9.07 -23.67 7.14
C ILE A 89 -8.48 -22.38 7.71
N LEU A 90 -7.84 -21.58 6.85
CA LEU A 90 -7.18 -20.31 7.20
C LEU A 90 -7.94 -19.08 6.70
N THR A 91 -8.71 -19.25 5.63
CA THR A 91 -9.47 -18.19 4.96
C THR A 91 -10.85 -18.70 4.58
N GLY A 92 -11.87 -17.84 4.71
CA GLY A 92 -13.24 -18.15 4.28
C GLY A 92 -13.39 -18.18 2.75
N ARG A 93 -12.38 -17.68 2.02
CA ARG A 93 -12.29 -17.78 0.57
C ARG A 93 -11.35 -18.91 0.17
N LEU A 94 -11.76 -19.65 -0.86
CA LEU A 94 -10.96 -20.71 -1.49
C LEU A 94 -9.58 -20.19 -1.93
N VAL A 95 -8.52 -20.90 -1.56
CA VAL A 95 -7.15 -20.61 -1.97
C VAL A 95 -6.87 -21.27 -3.30
N LYS A 96 -6.93 -20.49 -4.39
CA LYS A 96 -6.75 -21.01 -5.76
C LYS A 96 -5.29 -21.18 -6.18
N ALA A 97 -4.37 -20.51 -5.49
CA ALA A 97 -2.95 -20.56 -5.80
C ALA A 97 -2.13 -20.25 -4.54
N LEU A 98 -0.92 -20.81 -4.49
CA LEU A 98 0.08 -20.51 -3.47
C LEU A 98 1.28 -19.86 -4.15
N SER A 99 1.82 -18.82 -3.53
CA SER A 99 3.06 -18.16 -3.93
C SER A 99 4.21 -18.62 -3.06
N LEU A 100 5.42 -18.68 -3.62
CA LEU A 100 6.64 -18.97 -2.86
C LEU A 100 7.28 -17.65 -2.42
N SER A 101 7.45 -17.48 -1.12
CA SER A 101 8.21 -16.35 -0.58
C SER A 101 9.71 -16.56 -0.80
N SER A 102 10.48 -15.46 -0.90
CA SER A 102 11.94 -15.50 -0.93
C SER A 102 12.58 -15.95 0.40
N GLY A 103 11.83 -15.92 1.50
CA GLY A 103 12.24 -16.46 2.79
C GLY A 103 12.15 -17.99 2.80
N THR A 104 13.20 -18.65 3.29
CA THR A 104 13.26 -20.10 3.45
C THR A 104 13.05 -20.50 4.91
N THR A 105 12.28 -21.55 5.15
CA THR A 105 12.20 -22.26 6.44
C THR A 105 12.70 -23.68 6.17
N HIS A 106 13.72 -24.15 6.89
CA HIS A 106 14.30 -25.49 6.67
C HIS A 106 14.66 -25.81 5.19
N ARG A 107 15.13 -24.80 4.42
CA ARG A 107 15.46 -24.86 2.97
C ARG A 107 14.27 -25.03 2.02
N LYS A 108 13.02 -24.96 2.49
CA LYS A 108 11.84 -24.85 1.63
C LYS A 108 11.35 -23.40 1.61
N SER A 109 10.99 -22.90 0.44
CA SER A 109 10.35 -21.59 0.31
C SER A 109 8.99 -21.61 1.00
N LYS A 110 8.72 -20.59 1.82
CA LYS A 110 7.43 -20.44 2.51
C LYS A 110 6.29 -20.32 1.49
N LEU A 111 5.23 -21.09 1.69
CA LEU A 111 4.01 -21.04 0.88
C LEU A 111 3.06 -19.98 1.43
N ILE A 112 2.67 -19.03 0.59
CA ILE A 112 1.78 -17.93 0.97
C ILE A 112 0.51 -18.04 0.11
N PRO A 113 -0.69 -18.10 0.71
CA PRO A 113 -1.94 -18.01 -0.02
C PRO A 113 -1.98 -16.81 -0.96
N PHE A 114 -2.10 -17.07 -2.26
CA PHE A 114 -2.28 -16.04 -3.27
C PHE A 114 -3.78 -15.79 -3.45
N ASN A 115 -4.22 -14.56 -3.19
CA ASN A 115 -5.61 -14.18 -3.37
C ASN A 115 -5.74 -12.85 -4.15
N GLU A 116 -6.95 -12.59 -4.63
CA GLU A 116 -7.27 -11.38 -5.41
C GLU A 116 -7.06 -10.06 -4.63
N GLU A 117 -7.13 -10.11 -3.30
CA GLU A 117 -6.91 -8.94 -2.45
C GLU A 117 -5.42 -8.58 -2.37
N MET A 118 -4.53 -9.59 -2.38
CA MET A 118 -3.09 -9.38 -2.51
C MET A 118 -2.73 -8.77 -3.86
N LEU A 119 -3.33 -9.26 -4.96
CA LEU A 119 -3.12 -8.67 -6.29
C LEU A 119 -3.59 -7.21 -6.34
N ARG A 120 -4.78 -6.92 -5.79
CA ARG A 120 -5.29 -5.54 -5.69
C ARG A 120 -4.34 -4.64 -4.89
N SER A 121 -3.88 -5.10 -3.73
CA SER A 121 -2.95 -4.35 -2.87
C SER A 121 -1.63 -4.07 -3.60
N MET A 122 -1.09 -5.07 -4.31
CA MET A 122 0.11 -4.92 -5.11
C MET A 122 -0.08 -3.91 -6.25
N MET A 123 -1.21 -3.96 -6.94
CA MET A 123 -1.56 -2.96 -7.97
C MET A 123 -1.67 -1.55 -7.40
N GLN A 124 -2.24 -1.39 -6.21
CA GLN A 124 -2.31 -0.09 -5.55
C GLN A 124 -0.92 0.46 -5.21
N ILE A 125 -0.03 -0.39 -4.65
CA ILE A 125 1.38 -0.02 -4.41
C ILE A 125 2.04 0.49 -5.69
N TYR A 126 1.85 -0.20 -6.83
CA TYR A 126 2.44 0.22 -8.10
C TYR A 126 1.85 1.53 -8.62
N ARG A 127 0.53 1.73 -8.51
CA ARG A 127 -0.12 2.98 -8.94
C ARG A 127 0.38 4.17 -8.13
N THR A 128 0.39 4.05 -6.80
CA THR A 128 0.90 5.09 -5.90
C THR A 128 2.39 5.37 -6.19
N SER A 129 3.22 4.33 -6.29
CA SER A 129 4.65 4.49 -6.58
C SER A 129 4.86 5.22 -7.91
N PHE A 130 4.13 4.81 -8.95
CA PHE A 130 4.21 5.47 -10.25
C PHE A 130 3.77 6.93 -10.17
N ALA A 131 2.70 7.25 -9.44
CA ALA A 131 2.21 8.61 -9.29
C ALA A 131 3.30 9.54 -8.70
N PHE A 132 3.95 9.13 -7.60
CA PHE A 132 5.04 9.89 -7.00
C PHE A 132 6.28 9.99 -7.92
N ILE A 133 6.67 8.89 -8.56
CA ILE A 133 7.78 8.89 -9.53
C ILE A 133 7.48 9.86 -10.68
N ASN A 134 6.24 9.85 -11.19
CA ASN A 134 5.83 10.73 -12.27
C ASN A 134 5.92 12.21 -11.86
N SER A 135 5.46 12.55 -10.65
CA SER A 135 5.57 13.90 -10.09
C SER A 135 7.02 14.37 -9.99
N ILE A 136 7.94 13.52 -9.52
CA ILE A 136 9.38 13.84 -9.47
C ILE A 136 9.94 14.05 -10.88
N VAL A 137 9.64 13.14 -11.82
CA VAL A 137 10.09 13.26 -13.22
C VAL A 137 9.55 14.54 -13.86
N HIS A 138 8.31 14.91 -13.57
CA HIS A 138 7.70 16.15 -14.06
C HIS A 138 8.40 17.38 -13.50
N ALA A 139 8.65 17.42 -12.18
CA ALA A 139 9.38 18.50 -11.53
C ALA A 139 10.81 18.65 -12.09
N LEU A 140 11.54 17.56 -12.28
CA LEU A 140 12.88 17.58 -12.87
C LEU A 140 12.87 18.07 -14.32
N ARG A 141 11.85 17.71 -15.10
CA ARG A 141 11.66 18.23 -16.46
C ARG A 141 11.42 19.74 -16.46
N ILE A 142 10.57 20.25 -15.58
CA ILE A 142 10.34 21.70 -15.45
C ILE A 142 11.65 22.39 -15.06
N PHE A 143 12.34 21.88 -14.03
CA PHE A 143 13.60 22.43 -13.56
C PHE A 143 14.62 22.57 -14.69
N LYS A 144 14.78 21.53 -15.52
CA LYS A 144 15.67 21.59 -16.70
C LYS A 144 15.36 22.75 -17.66
N HIS A 145 14.10 23.19 -17.76
CA HIS A 145 13.72 24.30 -18.65
C HIS A 145 13.81 25.67 -17.98
N VAL A 146 13.78 25.75 -16.65
CA VAL A 146 13.72 27.02 -15.91
C VAL A 146 14.95 27.31 -15.04
N TRP A 147 15.95 26.43 -14.99
CA TRP A 147 17.07 26.53 -14.06
C TRP A 147 17.86 27.84 -14.19
N GLU A 148 18.12 28.33 -15.40
CA GLU A 148 18.88 29.57 -15.62
C GLU A 148 18.12 30.79 -15.08
N GLU A 149 16.82 30.86 -15.35
CA GLU A 149 15.93 31.90 -14.86
C GLU A 149 15.81 31.84 -13.33
N LEU A 150 15.66 30.63 -12.77
CA LEU A 150 15.64 30.43 -11.33
C LEU A 150 16.95 30.88 -10.68
N CYS A 151 18.11 30.58 -11.28
CA CYS A 151 19.41 31.06 -10.78
C CYS A 151 19.55 32.58 -10.87
N ALA A 152 18.99 33.22 -11.90
CA ALA A 152 18.96 34.67 -12.01
C ALA A 152 18.07 35.28 -10.91
N ASP A 153 16.86 34.75 -10.71
CA ASP A 153 15.93 35.21 -9.68
C ASP A 153 16.55 35.12 -8.27
N ILE A 154 17.25 34.02 -7.97
CA ILE A 154 17.95 33.82 -6.70
C ILE A 154 19.12 34.80 -6.54
N ARG A 155 19.92 35.01 -7.61
CA ARG A 155 21.10 35.88 -7.57
C ARG A 155 20.73 37.34 -7.37
N GLU A 156 19.71 37.80 -8.08
CA GLU A 156 19.29 39.20 -8.06
C GLU A 156 18.28 39.49 -6.94
N GLY A 157 17.71 38.46 -6.32
CA GLY A 157 16.64 38.60 -5.32
C GLY A 157 15.32 39.12 -5.92
N ILE A 158 15.15 38.99 -7.24
CA ILE A 158 13.99 39.52 -7.98
C ILE A 158 13.29 38.37 -8.69
N LEU A 159 12.06 38.07 -8.28
CA LEU A 159 11.27 37.00 -8.88
C LEU A 159 10.80 37.36 -10.31
N SER A 160 10.98 36.43 -11.24
CA SER A 160 10.58 36.55 -12.64
C SER A 160 9.14 37.02 -12.83
N LYS A 161 8.92 37.83 -13.86
CA LYS A 161 7.59 38.32 -14.27
C LYS A 161 6.66 37.22 -14.78
N LYS A 162 7.18 36.03 -15.10
CA LYS A 162 6.37 34.87 -15.51
C LYS A 162 5.51 34.34 -14.36
N ILE A 163 5.93 34.54 -13.12
CA ILE A 163 5.14 34.17 -11.94
C ILE A 163 4.18 35.33 -11.63
N THR A 164 2.95 35.22 -12.10
CA THR A 164 1.94 36.29 -12.02
C THR A 164 1.04 36.20 -10.79
N ILE A 165 1.02 35.05 -10.11
CA ILE A 165 0.11 34.78 -8.97
C ILE A 165 0.56 35.60 -7.74
N PRO A 166 -0.23 36.58 -7.26
CA PRO A 166 0.21 37.51 -6.22
C PRO A 166 0.60 36.83 -4.90
N SER A 167 -0.17 35.85 -4.45
CA SER A 167 0.10 35.11 -3.21
C SER A 167 1.41 34.32 -3.26
N LEU A 168 1.75 33.73 -4.41
CA LEU A 168 3.03 33.05 -4.61
C LEU A 168 4.18 34.05 -4.62
N ARG A 169 4.02 35.19 -5.31
CA ARG A 169 5.06 36.24 -5.31
C ARG A 169 5.34 36.74 -3.91
N GLU A 170 4.30 37.02 -3.12
CA GLU A 170 4.43 37.46 -1.73
C GLU A 170 5.14 36.40 -0.88
N ALA A 171 4.71 35.14 -0.97
CA ALA A 171 5.30 34.05 -0.21
C ALA A 171 6.79 33.84 -0.54
N VAL A 172 7.16 33.89 -1.83
CA VAL A 172 8.56 33.71 -2.26
C VAL A 172 9.42 34.92 -1.89
N SER A 173 8.88 36.14 -1.95
CA SER A 173 9.63 37.35 -1.61
C SER A 173 10.11 37.36 -0.15
N LYS A 174 9.41 36.66 0.77
CA LYS A 174 9.82 36.49 2.17
C LYS A 174 11.13 35.73 2.33
N PHE A 175 11.59 35.00 1.31
CA PHE A 175 12.86 34.27 1.33
C PHE A 175 14.03 35.07 0.75
N TYR A 176 13.76 36.18 0.04
CA TYR A 176 14.79 37.04 -0.54
C TYR A 176 15.13 38.27 0.32
N SER A 177 14.37 38.51 1.38
CA SER A 177 14.57 39.56 2.39
C SER A 177 15.46 39.10 3.54
#